data_AF-A0A3A5MBJ5-F1
#
_entry.id   AF-A0A3A5MBJ5-F1
#
_cell.length_a   1.000
_cell.length_b   1.000
_cell.length_c   1.000
_cell.angle_alpha   90.00
_cell.angle_beta   90.00
_cell.angle_gamma   90.00
#
_symmetry.space_group_name_H-M   'P 1'
#
loop_
_entity.id
_entity.type
_entity.pdbx_description
1 polymer ?
#
loop_
_entity_poly.entity_id
_entity_poly.type
_entity_poly.pdbx_seq_one_letter_code
_entity_poly.pdbx_strand_id
1 'polypeptide(L)'
;MNNLAIQWIVLAVCALGAIVRLPGVLHGRGKVVFTALVLLTIAVALSLDAIYLAVDALMGGVNLANLLIRFFLYAVFLLIGVRMAAAFDSAGARRMIVGPFGIAVLIITISATVYFFLASELQGSSTGLRDFGSQDTVLQYAAVGRLYPAYVAACLVVPGFRAAFDRGSRPLHRVASGLLACGFAIVVAYVVLRLMPIELQQWDIILPFLAILLTVLGLCLIWLSHIVSRRSHRQANKLA
;
A
#
# COMPACT_ATOMS: atom_id res chain seq x y z
N MET A 1 -8.47 9.65 19.42
CA MET A 1 -9.21 9.45 18.14
C MET A 1 -9.70 8.02 18.12
N ASN A 2 -10.99 7.78 17.88
CA ASN A 2 -11.51 6.41 17.78
C ASN A 2 -10.86 5.70 16.59
N ASN A 3 -10.29 4.50 16.79
CA ASN A 3 -9.62 3.72 15.74
C ASN A 3 -10.48 3.60 14.47
N LEU A 4 -11.79 3.43 14.66
CA LEU A 4 -12.80 3.38 13.60
C LEU A 4 -12.80 4.64 12.72
N ALA A 5 -12.68 5.84 13.30
CA ALA A 5 -12.67 7.09 12.54
C ALA A 5 -11.46 7.19 11.60
N ILE A 6 -10.27 6.74 12.04
CA ILE A 6 -9.07 6.73 11.20
C ILE A 6 -9.28 5.83 9.98
N GLN A 7 -9.86 4.65 10.18
CA GLN A 7 -10.07 3.68 9.09
C GLN A 7 -11.02 4.24 8.02
N TRP A 8 -12.13 4.85 8.43
CA TRP A 8 -13.08 5.50 7.52
C TRP A 8 -12.49 6.71 6.80
N ILE A 9 -11.70 7.54 7.49
CA ILE A 9 -11.00 8.68 6.88
C ILE A 9 -10.04 8.18 5.81
N VAL A 10 -9.24 7.15 6.12
CA VAL A 10 -8.28 6.58 5.17
C VAL A 10 -9.00 5.95 3.98
N LEU A 11 -10.11 5.24 4.20
CA LEU A 11 -10.95 4.71 3.12
C LEU A 11 -11.44 5.84 2.20
N ALA A 12 -11.98 6.92 2.77
CA ALA A 12 -12.47 8.06 2.02
C ALA A 12 -11.34 8.72 1.21
N VAL A 13 -10.15 8.91 1.81
CA VAL A 13 -8.98 9.49 1.12
C VAL A 13 -8.49 8.59 -0.02
N CYS A 14 -8.48 7.26 0.17
CA CYS A 14 -8.13 6.31 -0.88
C CYS A 14 -9.13 6.39 -2.05
N ALA A 15 -10.42 6.36 -1.75
CA ALA A 15 -11.50 6.43 -2.74
C ALA A 15 -11.46 7.75 -3.51
N LEU A 16 -11.34 8.89 -2.82
CA LEU A 16 -11.20 10.20 -3.45
C LEU A 16 -9.94 10.27 -4.32
N GLY A 17 -8.82 9.72 -3.85
CA GLY A 17 -7.58 9.63 -4.63
C GLY A 17 -7.72 8.83 -5.92
N ALA A 18 -8.53 7.77 -5.92
CA ALA A 18 -8.86 7.00 -7.13
C ALA A 18 -9.79 7.80 -8.06
N ILE A 19 -10.88 8.38 -7.54
CA ILE A 19 -11.88 9.16 -8.29
C ILE A 19 -11.22 10.34 -9.01
N VAL A 20 -10.37 11.10 -8.31
CA VAL A 20 -9.66 12.26 -8.88
C VAL A 20 -8.77 11.86 -10.07
N ARG A 21 -8.27 10.61 -10.11
CA ARG A 21 -7.46 10.09 -11.22
C ARG A 21 -8.26 9.47 -12.36
N LEU A 22 -9.56 9.21 -12.16
CA LEU A 22 -10.43 8.59 -13.17
C LEU A 22 -10.39 9.33 -14.51
N PRO A 23 -10.47 10.68 -14.57
CA PRO A 23 -10.35 11.39 -15.84
C PRO A 23 -9.01 11.13 -16.53
N GLY A 24 -7.91 11.06 -15.77
CA GLY A 24 -6.58 10.79 -16.34
C GLY A 24 -6.50 9.43 -17.03
N VAL A 25 -7.15 8.42 -16.46
CA VAL A 25 -7.22 7.05 -17.01
C VAL A 25 -8.10 6.97 -18.25
N LEU A 26 -9.22 7.70 -18.27
CA LEU A 26 -10.07 7.82 -19.47
C LEU A 26 -9.29 8.42 -20.65
N HIS A 27 -8.30 9.29 -20.38
CA HIS A 27 -7.36 9.81 -21.39
C HIS A 27 -6.10 8.93 -21.58
N GLY A 28 -6.12 7.68 -21.13
CA GLY A 28 -5.07 6.67 -21.33
C GLY A 28 -3.85 6.81 -20.42
N ARG A 29 -3.84 7.70 -19.43
CA ARG A 29 -2.66 7.99 -18.59
C ARG A 29 -2.83 7.50 -17.16
N GLY A 30 -1.73 7.08 -16.53
CA GLY A 30 -1.72 6.80 -15.08
C GLY A 30 -2.49 5.56 -14.64
N LYS A 31 -2.78 4.63 -15.57
CA LYS A 31 -3.53 3.38 -15.31
C LYS A 31 -2.98 2.61 -14.11
N VAL A 32 -1.65 2.42 -14.05
CA VAL A 32 -0.97 1.68 -12.96
C VAL A 32 -1.28 2.26 -11.58
N VAL A 33 -1.14 3.58 -11.41
CA VAL A 33 -1.38 4.24 -10.11
C VAL A 33 -2.85 4.22 -9.74
N PHE A 34 -3.74 4.39 -10.73
CA PHE A 34 -5.18 4.28 -10.50
C PHE A 34 -5.57 2.86 -10.07
N THR A 35 -5.10 1.82 -10.78
CA THR A 35 -5.35 0.42 -10.41
C THR A 35 -4.84 0.13 -9.01
N ALA A 36 -3.64 0.60 -8.65
CA ALA A 36 -3.12 0.45 -7.30
C ALA A 36 -4.01 1.14 -6.25
N LEU A 37 -4.53 2.33 -6.53
CA LEU A 37 -5.44 3.02 -5.59
C LEU A 37 -6.79 2.33 -5.46
N VAL A 38 -7.34 1.78 -6.55
CA VAL A 38 -8.58 1.00 -6.49
C VAL A 38 -8.37 -0.25 -5.64
N LEU A 39 -7.30 -1.03 -5.91
CA LEU A 39 -6.98 -2.22 -5.13
C LEU A 39 -6.74 -1.88 -3.65
N LEU A 40 -6.04 -0.79 -3.36
CA LEU A 40 -5.82 -0.30 -2.00
C LEU A 40 -7.13 0.13 -1.33
N THR A 41 -8.02 0.79 -2.06
CA THR A 41 -9.35 1.19 -1.55
C THR A 41 -10.16 -0.04 -1.17
N ILE A 42 -10.16 -1.09 -2.01
CA ILE A 42 -10.84 -2.35 -1.71
C ILE A 42 -10.20 -3.04 -0.51
N ALA A 43 -8.87 -3.11 -0.44
CA ALA A 43 -8.16 -3.71 0.69
C ALA A 43 -8.46 -2.99 2.01
N VAL A 44 -8.49 -1.66 2.00
CA VAL A 44 -8.87 -0.84 3.16
C VAL A 44 -10.33 -1.08 3.52
N ALA A 45 -11.25 -1.09 2.55
CA ALA A 45 -12.67 -1.34 2.79
C ALA A 45 -12.89 -2.70 3.46
N LEU A 46 -12.27 -3.75 2.94
CA LEU A 46 -12.29 -5.09 3.51
C LEU A 46 -11.54 -5.19 4.85
N SER A 47 -10.82 -4.16 5.30
CA SER A 47 -10.21 -4.14 6.63
C SER A 47 -11.15 -3.59 7.71
N LEU A 48 -12.35 -3.11 7.35
CA LEU A 48 -13.37 -2.65 8.29
C LEU A 48 -14.35 -3.79 8.61
N ASP A 49 -14.62 -4.01 9.90
CA ASP A 49 -15.49 -5.11 10.36
C ASP A 49 -16.84 -5.16 9.64
N ALA A 50 -17.50 -4.00 9.51
CA ALA A 50 -18.81 -3.90 8.88
C ALA A 50 -18.83 -4.36 7.41
N ILE A 51 -17.76 -4.11 6.66
CA ILE A 51 -17.66 -4.47 5.24
C ILE A 51 -17.09 -5.90 5.12
N TYR A 52 -16.07 -6.21 5.92
CA TYR A 52 -15.42 -7.52 5.94
C TYR A 52 -16.42 -8.64 6.20
N LEU A 53 -17.20 -8.56 7.28
CA LEU A 53 -18.11 -9.64 7.68
C LEU A 53 -19.20 -9.86 6.61
N ALA A 54 -19.71 -8.79 6.02
CA ALA A 54 -20.70 -8.88 4.95
C ALA A 54 -20.12 -9.55 3.69
N VAL A 55 -18.92 -9.15 3.26
CA VAL A 55 -18.27 -9.73 2.07
C VAL A 55 -17.85 -11.17 2.32
N ASP A 56 -17.26 -11.47 3.48
CA ASP A 56 -16.77 -12.81 3.79
C ASP A 56 -17.92 -13.81 3.93
N ALA A 57 -19.06 -13.41 4.50
CA ALA A 57 -20.27 -14.22 4.55
C ALA A 57 -20.76 -14.61 3.15
N LEU A 58 -20.72 -13.69 2.17
CA LEU A 58 -21.04 -13.99 0.77
C LEU A 58 -20.04 -14.95 0.12
N MET A 59 -18.82 -15.04 0.65
CA MET A 59 -17.76 -15.94 0.17
C MET A 59 -17.73 -17.28 0.92
N GLY A 60 -18.75 -17.57 1.72
CA GLY A 60 -18.88 -18.84 2.47
C GLY A 60 -18.43 -18.76 3.93
N GLY A 61 -18.02 -17.60 4.43
CA GLY A 61 -17.73 -17.37 5.86
C GLY A 61 -16.47 -18.07 6.37
N VAL A 62 -15.46 -18.25 5.49
CA VAL A 62 -14.20 -18.97 5.77
C VAL A 62 -12.98 -18.05 5.72
N ASN A 63 -13.16 -16.74 5.93
CA ASN A 63 -12.10 -15.72 5.89
C ASN A 63 -11.38 -15.60 4.54
N LEU A 64 -12.04 -15.98 3.44
CA LEU A 64 -11.48 -15.83 2.10
C LEU A 64 -11.28 -14.35 1.74
N ALA A 65 -12.09 -13.45 2.32
CA ALA A 65 -11.87 -12.01 2.22
C ALA A 65 -10.50 -11.60 2.77
N ASN A 66 -10.00 -12.26 3.82
CA ASN A 66 -8.69 -11.97 4.41
C ASN A 66 -7.55 -12.30 3.43
N LEU A 67 -7.64 -13.46 2.78
CA LEU A 67 -6.67 -13.89 1.78
C LEU A 67 -6.66 -12.93 0.59
N LEU A 68 -7.83 -12.46 0.14
CA LEU A 68 -7.93 -11.46 -0.92
C LEU A 68 -7.28 -10.13 -0.54
N ILE A 69 -7.45 -9.65 0.69
CA ILE A 69 -6.77 -8.44 1.17
C ILE A 69 -5.26 -8.59 1.01
N ARG A 70 -4.67 -9.75 1.36
CA ARG A 70 -3.22 -9.99 1.19
C ARG A 70 -2.79 -9.86 -0.26
N PHE A 71 -3.52 -10.49 -1.18
CA PHE A 71 -3.19 -10.41 -2.60
C PHE A 71 -3.34 -9.01 -3.18
N PHE A 72 -4.38 -8.28 -2.77
CA PHE A 72 -4.52 -6.87 -3.14
C PHE A 72 -3.35 -6.05 -2.62
N LEU A 73 -2.93 -6.22 -1.37
CA LEU A 73 -1.76 -5.52 -0.85
C LEU A 73 -0.48 -5.88 -1.60
N TYR A 74 -0.24 -7.16 -1.94
CA TYR A 74 0.93 -7.53 -2.74
C TYR A 74 0.91 -6.87 -4.12
N ALA A 75 -0.24 -6.87 -4.79
CA ALA A 75 -0.41 -6.21 -6.07
C ALA A 75 -0.21 -4.70 -5.96
N VAL A 76 -0.77 -4.05 -4.94
CA VAL A 76 -0.59 -2.61 -4.66
C VAL A 76 0.88 -2.27 -4.50
N PHE A 77 1.61 -3.00 -3.64
CA PHE A 77 3.03 -2.77 -3.41
C PHE A 77 3.86 -3.02 -4.66
N LEU A 78 3.56 -4.07 -5.45
CA LEU A 78 4.23 -4.30 -6.73
C LEU A 78 4.01 -3.12 -7.71
N LEU A 79 2.75 -2.72 -7.93
CA LEU A 79 2.39 -1.67 -8.88
C LEU A 79 2.97 -0.31 -8.47
N ILE A 80 2.82 0.07 -7.20
CA ILE A 80 3.40 1.31 -6.65
C ILE A 80 4.92 1.21 -6.69
N GLY A 81 5.50 0.09 -6.28
CA GLY A 81 6.94 -0.06 -6.19
C GLY A 81 7.64 0.07 -7.53
N VAL A 82 7.10 -0.55 -8.58
CA VAL A 82 7.61 -0.38 -9.95
C VAL A 82 7.51 1.07 -10.39
N ARG A 83 6.37 1.71 -10.14
CA ARG A 83 6.14 3.09 -10.60
C ARG A 83 7.00 4.09 -9.83
N MET A 84 7.20 3.90 -8.53
CA MET A 84 8.00 4.78 -7.68
C MET A 84 9.49 4.57 -7.91
N ALA A 85 9.96 3.32 -8.09
CA ALA A 85 11.35 3.08 -8.49
C ALA A 85 11.70 3.80 -9.80
N ALA A 86 10.77 3.81 -10.77
CA ALA A 86 10.94 4.57 -12.00
C ALA A 86 10.84 6.10 -11.76
N ALA A 87 9.98 6.57 -10.86
CA ALA A 87 9.84 8.00 -10.54
C ALA A 87 11.06 8.56 -9.80
N PHE A 88 11.73 7.73 -8.98
CA PHE A 88 12.96 8.09 -8.26
C PHE A 88 14.24 7.80 -9.05
N ASP A 89 14.11 7.44 -10.34
CA ASP A 89 15.20 7.06 -11.24
C ASP A 89 16.17 6.00 -10.64
N SER A 90 15.61 5.05 -9.88
CA SER A 90 16.38 4.03 -9.19
C SER A 90 16.31 2.69 -9.93
N ALA A 91 17.24 2.48 -10.87
CA ALA A 91 17.38 1.21 -11.58
C ALA A 91 17.62 0.02 -10.62
N GLY A 92 18.36 0.25 -9.53
CA GLY A 92 18.60 -0.74 -8.48
C GLY A 92 17.31 -1.18 -7.78
N ALA A 93 16.51 -0.23 -7.27
CA ALA A 93 15.24 -0.55 -6.63
C ALA A 93 14.28 -1.25 -7.59
N ARG A 94 14.24 -0.80 -8.85
CA ARG A 94 13.42 -1.45 -9.88
C ARG A 94 13.87 -2.89 -10.11
N ARG A 95 15.17 -3.16 -10.27
CA ARG A 95 15.71 -4.52 -10.43
C ARG A 95 15.42 -5.40 -9.21
N MET A 96 15.48 -4.85 -8.01
CA MET A 96 15.12 -5.60 -6.79
C MET A 96 13.64 -5.97 -6.76
N ILE A 97 12.74 -5.14 -7.28
CA ILE A 97 11.30 -5.40 -7.23
C ILE A 97 10.83 -6.33 -8.35
N VAL A 98 11.26 -6.11 -9.60
CA VAL A 98 10.79 -6.89 -10.77
C VAL A 98 11.82 -7.84 -11.38
N GLY A 99 13.06 -7.81 -10.88
CA GLY A 99 14.06 -8.79 -11.29
C GLY A 99 13.78 -10.18 -10.71
N PRO A 100 14.61 -11.17 -11.07
CA PRO A 100 14.42 -12.56 -10.64
C PRO A 100 14.29 -12.70 -9.12
N PHE A 101 15.08 -11.94 -8.37
CA PHE A 101 15.04 -11.95 -6.90
C PHE A 101 13.71 -11.43 -6.35
N GLY A 102 13.21 -10.27 -6.82
CA GLY A 102 11.92 -9.74 -6.39
C GLY A 102 10.75 -10.65 -6.72
N ILE A 103 10.78 -11.25 -7.92
CA ILE A 103 9.79 -12.24 -8.33
C ILE A 103 9.85 -13.49 -7.43
N ALA A 104 11.05 -13.98 -7.11
CA ALA A 104 11.20 -15.11 -6.18
C ALA A 104 10.64 -14.78 -4.79
N VAL A 105 10.95 -13.61 -4.23
CA VAL A 105 10.39 -13.17 -2.93
C VAL A 105 8.86 -13.09 -2.99
N LEU A 106 8.29 -12.58 -4.09
CA LEU A 106 6.83 -12.52 -4.29
C LEU A 106 6.21 -13.92 -4.34
N ILE A 107 6.77 -14.84 -5.15
CA ILE A 107 6.26 -16.21 -5.28
C ILE A 107 6.33 -16.93 -3.94
N ILE A 108 7.48 -16.87 -3.26
CA ILE A 108 7.67 -17.50 -1.93
C ILE A 108 6.64 -16.93 -0.94
N THR A 109 6.44 -15.62 -0.93
CA THR A 109 5.47 -14.98 -0.02
C THR A 109 4.04 -15.41 -0.34
N ILE A 110 3.64 -15.44 -1.62
CA ILE A 110 2.30 -15.90 -2.03
C ILE A 110 2.10 -17.36 -1.63
N SER A 111 3.05 -18.24 -1.95
CA SER A 111 2.97 -19.67 -1.63
C SER A 111 2.89 -19.90 -0.12
N ALA A 112 3.72 -19.22 0.67
CA ALA A 112 3.69 -19.33 2.12
C ALA A 112 2.39 -18.78 2.72
N THR A 113 1.88 -17.65 2.21
CA THR A 113 0.59 -17.08 2.66
C THR A 113 -0.56 -18.04 2.38
N VAL A 114 -0.62 -18.64 1.19
CA VAL A 114 -1.64 -19.65 0.85
C VAL A 114 -1.49 -20.88 1.72
N TYR A 115 -0.26 -21.38 1.91
CA TYR A 115 0.02 -22.54 2.75
C TYR A 115 -0.49 -22.33 4.19
N PHE A 116 -0.08 -21.24 4.85
CA PHE A 116 -0.50 -20.98 6.23
C PHE A 116 -1.99 -20.69 6.37
N PHE A 117 -2.61 -20.09 5.34
CA PHE A 117 -4.06 -19.91 5.31
C PHE A 117 -4.78 -21.26 5.29
N LEU A 118 -4.39 -22.17 4.38
CA LEU A 118 -4.99 -23.50 4.26
C LEU A 118 -4.68 -24.41 5.46
N ALA A 119 -3.52 -24.22 6.09
CA ALA A 119 -3.13 -24.96 7.28
C ALA A 119 -3.82 -24.46 8.57
N SER A 120 -4.51 -23.31 8.52
CA SER A 120 -5.21 -22.74 9.68
C SER A 120 -6.66 -23.23 9.75
N GLU A 121 -7.15 -23.42 10.97
CA GLU A 121 -8.54 -23.81 11.21
C GLU A 121 -9.42 -22.55 11.32
N LEU A 122 -9.97 -22.10 10.19
CA LEU A 122 -10.65 -20.80 10.05
C LEU A 122 -12.18 -20.93 9.91
N GLN A 123 -12.84 -21.60 10.86
CA GLN A 123 -14.30 -21.75 10.84
C GLN A 123 -15.01 -20.47 11.32
N GLY A 124 -15.77 -19.83 10.42
CA GLY A 124 -16.49 -18.58 10.70
C GLY A 124 -15.68 -17.32 10.34
N SER A 125 -16.34 -16.18 10.22
CA SER A 125 -15.72 -14.93 9.77
C SER A 125 -15.14 -14.11 10.93
N SER A 126 -13.86 -13.73 10.83
CA SER A 126 -13.16 -12.86 11.78
C SER A 126 -12.27 -11.86 11.07
N THR A 127 -12.55 -10.57 11.21
CA THR A 127 -11.75 -9.51 10.56
C THR A 127 -10.32 -9.55 11.08
N GLY A 128 -9.36 -9.63 10.16
CA GLY A 128 -7.95 -9.74 10.54
C GLY A 128 -7.58 -11.04 11.26
N LEU A 129 -8.47 -12.04 11.28
CA LEU A 129 -8.33 -13.31 12.00
C LEU A 129 -8.12 -13.15 13.51
N ARG A 130 -8.70 -12.11 14.11
CA ARG A 130 -8.50 -11.80 15.54
C ARG A 130 -8.96 -12.94 16.46
N ASP A 131 -10.03 -13.62 16.10
CA ASP A 131 -10.60 -14.71 16.91
C ASP A 131 -9.76 -15.99 16.85
N PHE A 132 -8.84 -16.09 15.88
CA PHE A 132 -7.95 -17.23 15.68
C PHE A 132 -6.50 -16.93 16.09
N GLY A 133 -6.26 -15.84 16.81
CA GLY A 133 -4.92 -15.37 17.16
C GLY A 133 -4.11 -16.29 18.07
N SER A 134 -4.72 -17.33 18.64
CA SER A 134 -4.04 -18.38 19.42
C SER A 134 -3.38 -19.45 18.55
N GLN A 135 -3.72 -19.55 17.26
CA GLN A 135 -3.13 -20.53 16.35
C GLN A 135 -1.78 -20.04 15.82
N ASP A 136 -0.74 -20.86 15.97
CA ASP A 136 0.59 -20.55 15.43
C ASP A 136 0.57 -20.33 13.92
N THR A 137 -0.24 -21.09 13.19
CA THR A 137 -0.40 -20.95 11.73
C THR A 137 -0.97 -19.58 11.34
N VAL A 138 -1.89 -19.02 12.14
CA VAL A 138 -2.47 -17.68 11.92
C VAL A 138 -1.44 -16.58 12.21
N LEU A 139 -0.61 -16.77 13.25
CA LEU A 139 0.49 -15.86 13.54
C LEU A 139 1.53 -15.84 12.40
N GLN A 140 1.88 -17.01 11.87
CA GLN A 140 2.78 -17.15 10.72
C GLN A 140 2.16 -16.56 9.44
N TYR A 141 0.88 -16.83 9.18
CA TYR A 141 0.13 -16.20 8.08
C TYR A 141 0.19 -14.67 8.17
N ALA A 142 -0.02 -14.10 9.35
CA ALA A 142 0.03 -12.66 9.55
C ALA A 142 1.46 -12.09 9.38
N ALA A 143 2.49 -12.81 9.81
CA ALA A 143 3.89 -12.45 9.62
C ALA A 143 4.29 -12.48 8.14
N VAL A 144 4.11 -13.61 7.46
CA VAL A 144 4.38 -13.78 6.02
C VAL A 144 3.58 -12.76 5.20
N GLY A 145 2.33 -12.53 5.60
CA GLY A 145 1.44 -11.51 5.07
C GLY A 145 2.03 -10.11 4.94
N ARG A 146 3.05 -9.77 5.73
CA ARG A 146 3.70 -8.45 5.78
C ARG A 146 5.07 -8.40 5.09
N LEU A 147 5.67 -9.55 4.77
CA LEU A 147 7.04 -9.64 4.26
C LEU A 147 7.21 -8.94 2.92
N TYR A 148 6.38 -9.28 1.92
CA TYR A 148 6.52 -8.69 0.59
C TYR A 148 6.25 -7.17 0.56
N PRO A 149 5.18 -6.63 1.21
CA PRO A 149 5.01 -5.19 1.38
C PRO A 149 6.23 -4.50 2.01
N ALA A 150 6.79 -5.06 3.09
CA ALA A 150 7.97 -4.50 3.76
C ALA A 150 9.23 -4.57 2.89
N TYR A 151 9.42 -5.66 2.15
CA TYR A 151 10.52 -5.81 1.20
C TYR A 151 10.48 -4.71 0.13
N VAL A 152 9.32 -4.52 -0.52
CA VAL A 152 9.16 -3.47 -1.54
C VAL A 152 9.32 -2.09 -0.93
N ALA A 153 8.74 -1.84 0.25
CA ALA A 153 8.90 -0.58 0.97
C ALA A 153 10.38 -0.28 1.25
N ALA A 154 11.12 -1.25 1.79
CA ALA A 154 12.55 -1.12 2.11
C ALA A 154 13.39 -0.74 0.89
N CYS A 155 13.09 -1.31 -0.29
CA CYS A 155 13.76 -0.95 -1.54
C CYS A 155 13.55 0.52 -1.94
N LEU A 156 12.47 1.15 -1.48
CA LEU A 156 12.05 2.49 -1.88
C LEU A 156 12.34 3.58 -0.84
N VAL A 157 12.65 3.23 0.41
CA VAL A 157 12.92 4.19 1.48
C VAL A 157 14.09 5.11 1.11
N VAL A 158 15.26 4.53 0.80
CA VAL A 158 16.47 5.29 0.47
C VAL A 158 16.30 6.17 -0.78
N PRO A 159 15.86 5.64 -1.95
CA PRO A 159 15.66 6.49 -3.12
C PRO A 159 14.57 7.54 -2.91
N GLY A 160 13.52 7.24 -2.13
CA GLY A 160 12.48 8.20 -1.76
C GLY A 160 13.02 9.38 -0.95
N PHE A 161 13.84 9.12 0.08
CA PHE A 161 14.48 10.19 0.84
C PHE A 161 15.47 11.00 0.01
N ARG A 162 16.26 10.34 -0.85
CA ARG A 162 17.14 11.05 -1.80
C ARG A 162 16.36 12.02 -2.69
N ALA A 163 15.23 11.57 -3.24
CA ALA A 163 14.35 12.42 -4.05
C ALA A 163 13.70 13.57 -3.24
N ALA A 164 13.44 13.37 -1.94
CA ALA A 164 12.93 14.41 -1.05
C ALA A 164 13.97 15.52 -0.76
N PHE A 165 15.25 15.14 -0.65
CA PHE A 165 16.35 16.06 -0.36
C PHE A 165 16.99 16.69 -1.60
N ASP A 166 16.65 16.23 -2.80
CA ASP A 166 17.15 16.81 -4.04
C ASP A 166 16.67 18.26 -4.22
N ARG A 167 17.59 19.21 -4.03
CA ARG A 167 17.35 20.65 -4.15
C ARG A 167 17.09 21.11 -5.59
N GLY A 168 17.47 20.32 -6.60
CA GLY A 168 17.19 20.61 -8.01
C GLY A 168 15.73 20.35 -8.39
N SER A 169 14.99 19.59 -7.58
CA SER A 169 13.60 19.25 -7.85
C SER A 169 12.62 20.26 -7.25
N ARG A 170 11.42 20.36 -7.86
CA ARG A 170 10.38 21.31 -7.42
C ARG A 170 9.93 21.02 -5.99
N PRO A 171 9.59 22.04 -5.17
CA PRO A 171 9.23 21.85 -3.77
C PRO A 171 8.06 20.87 -3.59
N LEU A 172 7.06 20.90 -4.48
CA LEU A 172 5.93 19.98 -4.43
C LEU A 172 6.34 18.51 -4.67
N HIS A 173 7.29 18.27 -5.57
CA HIS A 173 7.82 16.92 -5.82
C HIS A 173 8.63 16.41 -4.62
N ARG A 174 9.39 17.29 -3.96
CA ARG A 174 10.15 16.98 -2.75
C ARG A 174 9.25 16.59 -1.59
N VAL A 175 8.22 17.40 -1.33
CA VAL A 175 7.23 17.13 -0.28
C VAL A 175 6.53 15.79 -0.57
N ALA A 176 6.11 15.57 -1.81
CA ALA A 176 5.44 14.33 -2.18
C ALA A 176 6.35 13.09 -2.04
N SER A 177 7.62 13.21 -2.44
CA SER A 177 8.63 12.16 -2.26
C SER A 177 8.92 11.90 -0.78
N GLY A 178 8.95 12.95 0.04
CA GLY A 178 9.10 12.85 1.49
C GLY A 178 7.94 12.12 2.14
N LEU A 179 6.69 12.44 1.77
CA LEU A 179 5.50 11.72 2.27
C LEU A 179 5.55 10.23 1.91
N LEU A 180 5.91 9.90 0.66
CA LEU A 180 6.08 8.52 0.22
C LEU A 180 7.19 7.79 0.99
N ALA A 181 8.35 8.43 1.14
CA ALA A 181 9.48 7.86 1.87
C ALA A 181 9.13 7.60 3.33
N CYS A 182 8.44 8.54 4.00
CA CYS A 182 7.93 8.35 5.36
C CYS A 182 6.90 7.21 5.43
N GLY A 183 5.97 7.13 4.46
CA GLY A 183 5.02 6.03 4.37
C GLY A 183 5.71 4.66 4.28
N PHE A 184 6.67 4.52 3.37
CA PHE A 184 7.46 3.29 3.23
C PHE A 184 8.31 2.99 4.46
N ALA A 185 8.91 4.01 5.09
CA ALA A 185 9.69 3.84 6.32
C ALA A 185 8.81 3.33 7.47
N ILE A 186 7.57 3.83 7.60
CA ILE A 186 6.61 3.34 8.59
C ILE A 186 6.22 1.90 8.32
N VAL A 187 6.04 1.48 7.06
CA VAL A 187 5.78 0.06 6.73
C VAL A 187 6.92 -0.83 7.22
N VAL A 188 8.16 -0.45 6.93
CA VAL A 188 9.35 -1.20 7.38
C VAL A 188 9.43 -1.22 8.90
N ALA A 189 9.30 -0.07 9.55
CA ALA A 189 9.34 0.05 11.01
C ALA A 189 8.24 -0.79 11.66
N TYR A 190 7.02 -0.78 11.13
CA TYR A 190 5.91 -1.58 11.64
C TYR A 190 6.24 -3.08 11.62
N VAL A 191 6.82 -3.59 10.53
CA VAL A 191 7.21 -5.01 10.45
C VAL A 191 8.35 -5.33 11.41
N VAL A 192 9.36 -4.47 11.54
CA VAL A 192 10.45 -4.67 12.51
C VAL A 192 9.90 -4.68 13.94
N LEU A 193 9.00 -3.75 14.28
CA LEU A 193 8.36 -3.70 15.60
C LEU A 193 7.54 -4.97 15.89
N ARG A 194 6.89 -5.55 14.88
CA ARG A 194 6.15 -6.82 15.02
C ARG A 194 7.03 -8.06 15.16
N LEU A 195 8.31 -7.98 14.82
CA LEU A 195 9.29 -9.04 15.11
C LEU A 195 9.82 -8.97 16.55
N MET A 196 9.65 -7.82 17.21
CA MET A 196 9.98 -7.66 18.62
C MET A 196 8.81 -8.12 19.49
N PRO A 197 9.06 -8.67 20.70
CA PRO A 197 8.03 -9.09 21.63
C PRO A 197 7.37 -7.88 22.35
N ILE A 198 6.98 -6.86 21.58
CA ILE A 198 6.41 -5.61 22.07
C ILE A 198 4.92 -5.60 21.77
N GLU A 199 4.10 -5.37 22.78
CA GLU A 199 2.67 -5.15 22.61
C GLU A 199 2.41 -3.76 22.02
N LEU A 200 2.07 -3.71 20.72
CA LEU A 200 1.80 -2.47 20.02
C LEU A 200 0.42 -1.88 20.33
N GLN A 201 -0.52 -2.66 20.89
CA GLN A 201 -1.88 -2.22 21.23
C GLN A 201 -2.54 -1.40 20.08
N GLN A 202 -2.79 -0.10 20.29
CA GLN A 202 -3.39 0.78 19.29
C GLN A 202 -2.50 1.03 18.07
N TRP A 203 -1.17 0.91 18.22
CA TRP A 203 -0.21 1.11 17.13
C TRP A 203 -0.31 0.07 16.02
N ASP A 204 -0.91 -1.10 16.30
CA ASP A 204 -1.23 -2.11 15.28
C ASP A 204 -2.21 -1.60 14.22
N ILE A 205 -3.06 -0.64 14.59
CA ILE A 205 -3.99 0.00 13.66
C ILE A 205 -3.41 1.33 13.17
N ILE A 206 -2.81 2.14 14.06
CA ILE A 206 -2.38 3.50 13.69
C ILE A 206 -1.26 3.46 12.63
N LEU A 207 -0.24 2.62 12.79
CA LEU A 207 0.93 2.64 11.91
C LEU A 207 0.60 2.25 10.46
N PRO A 208 -0.11 1.13 10.18
CA PRO A 208 -0.46 0.77 8.81
C PRO A 208 -1.36 1.81 8.13
N PHE A 209 -2.36 2.34 8.85
CA PHE A 209 -3.28 3.33 8.29
C PHE A 209 -2.60 4.69 8.05
N LEU A 210 -1.65 5.09 8.90
CA LEU A 210 -0.82 6.27 8.67
C LEU A 210 0.09 6.10 7.45
N ALA A 211 0.72 4.93 7.29
CA ALA A 211 1.53 4.64 6.10
C ALA A 211 0.71 4.74 4.81
N ILE A 212 -0.52 4.21 4.81
CA ILE A 212 -1.45 4.34 3.69
C ILE A 212 -1.75 5.82 3.41
N LEU A 213 -2.11 6.59 4.45
CA LEU A 213 -2.44 8.00 4.32
C LEU A 213 -1.31 8.81 3.68
N LEU A 214 -0.09 8.68 4.21
CA LEU A 214 1.10 9.37 3.69
C LEU A 214 1.39 8.97 2.24
N THR A 215 1.26 7.67 1.93
CA THR A 215 1.49 7.16 0.57
C THR A 215 0.49 7.72 -0.42
N VAL A 216 -0.81 7.69 -0.09
CA VAL A 216 -1.88 8.19 -0.96
C VAL A 216 -1.76 9.70 -1.16
N LEU A 217 -1.52 10.46 -0.08
CA LEU A 217 -1.30 11.91 -0.17
C LEU A 217 -0.08 12.23 -1.04
N GLY A 218 1.04 11.55 -0.83
CA GLY A 218 2.25 11.70 -1.65
C GLY A 218 1.96 11.44 -3.14
N LEU A 219 1.29 10.33 -3.47
CA LEU A 219 0.87 10.06 -4.85
C LEU A 219 -0.01 11.18 -5.42
N CYS A 220 -0.97 11.68 -4.63
CA CYS A 220 -1.88 12.76 -5.05
C CYS A 220 -1.15 14.06 -5.33
N LEU A 221 -0.17 14.43 -4.50
CA LEU A 221 0.66 15.62 -4.72
C LEU A 221 1.54 15.49 -5.98
N ILE A 222 2.11 14.32 -6.27
CA ILE A 222 2.85 14.07 -7.53
C ILE A 222 1.93 14.33 -8.73
N TRP A 223 0.70 13.81 -8.69
CA TRP A 223 -0.27 13.99 -9.77
C TRP A 223 -0.69 15.45 -9.94
N LEU A 224 -0.96 16.15 -8.82
CA LEU A 224 -1.28 17.58 -8.83
C LEU A 224 -0.14 18.40 -9.44
N SER A 225 1.11 18.08 -9.07
CA SER A 225 2.31 18.73 -9.63
C SER A 225 2.38 18.60 -11.15
N HIS A 226 2.09 17.41 -11.69
CA HIS A 226 2.07 17.19 -13.14
C HIS A 226 0.97 17.98 -13.85
N ILE A 227 -0.20 18.16 -13.24
CA ILE A 227 -1.31 18.93 -13.85
C ILE A 227 -0.99 20.41 -13.87
N VAL A 228 -0.52 20.96 -12.75
CA VAL A 228 -0.15 22.37 -12.64
C VAL A 228 0.95 22.71 -13.65
N SER A 229 1.97 21.85 -13.78
CA SER A 229 3.05 22.03 -14.76
C SER A 229 2.56 22.08 -16.21
N ARG A 230 1.58 21.26 -16.57
CA ARG A 230 1.05 21.23 -17.95
C ARG A 230 0.25 22.48 -18.27
N ARG A 231 -0.49 23.03 -17.30
CA ARG A 231 -1.24 24.28 -17.47
C ARG A 231 -0.30 25.47 -17.69
N SER A 232 0.78 25.55 -16.91
CA SER A 232 1.78 26.61 -17.04
C SER A 232 2.49 26.59 -18.41
N HIS A 233 2.96 25.42 -18.89
CA HIS A 233 3.54 25.32 -20.23
C HIS A 233 2.54 25.63 -21.36
N ARG A 234 1.27 25.23 -21.21
CA ARG A 234 0.23 25.50 -22.21
C ARG A 234 -0.20 26.98 -22.24
N GLN A 235 0.00 27.72 -21.15
CA GLN A 235 -0.18 29.18 -21.12
C GLN A 235 1.01 29.93 -21.71
N ALA A 236 2.25 29.45 -21.50
CA ALA A 236 3.44 30.01 -22.13
C ALA A 236 3.44 29.86 -23.66
N ASN A 237 2.84 28.78 -24.18
CA ASN A 237 2.76 28.51 -25.62
C ASN A 237 1.62 29.25 -26.36
N LYS A 238 0.94 30.22 -25.72
CA LYS A 238 -0.08 31.05 -26.38
C LYS A 238 0.48 32.30 -27.09
N LEU A 239 1.81 32.46 -27.09
CA LEU A 239 2.52 33.57 -27.72
C LEU A 239 3.50 33.10 -28.82
N ALA A 240 3.31 31.88 -29.33
CA ALA A 240 4.05 31.33 -30.47
C ALA A 240 3.09 31.04 -31.62
#